data_AF-A0A9E4THP2-F1
#
_entry.id   AF-A0A9E4THP2-F1
#
_cell.length_a   1.000
_cell.length_b   1.000
_cell.length_c   1.000
_cell.angle_alpha   90.00
_cell.angle_beta   90.00
_cell.angle_gamma   90.00
#
_symmetry.space_group_name_H-M   'P 1'
#
loop_
_entity.id
_entity.type
_entity.pdbx_description
1 polymer ?
#
loop_
_entity_poly.entity_id
_entity_poly.type
_entity_poly.pdbx_seq_one_letter_code
_entity_poly.pdbx_strand_id
1 'polypeptide(L)'
;MPTTDLNTPGWWGGEDRASGRPSILGLIDNGTLDLRTGALLWLLVDRKSSILAAAGPQLAGKTTLLTALLDLMPPAYRKILTLGRQEDFSFLKDAMPEETYLLVAELSDHTPAYLWGDAVKKLFDALDMGYSMLATMHADTPEKALALLRAHPVFIPDSQLHFVGVVVNLVLTYGEHELMRRVSRVTLIAPGPSLVQLVDWDPQQDSVSHSDDPASMGALAALVGMAAQDVESSLEKREDALRDRVAKGGLEPSDAARLAETYRRANA
;
A
#
# COMPACT_ATOMS: atom_id res chain seq x y z
N MET A 1 9.31 20.60 -11.06
CA MET A 1 10.48 19.70 -11.08
C MET A 1 10.11 18.40 -11.82
N PRO A 2 11.05 17.78 -12.55
CA PRO A 2 10.77 16.57 -13.32
C PRO A 2 10.43 15.42 -12.37
N THR A 3 9.56 14.53 -12.85
CA THR A 3 9.23 13.23 -12.26
C THR A 3 10.46 12.57 -11.64
N THR A 4 10.45 12.38 -10.32
CA THR A 4 11.46 11.58 -9.64
C THR A 4 11.24 10.13 -10.05
N ASP A 5 12.22 9.62 -10.80
CA ASP A 5 12.27 8.22 -11.19
C ASP A 5 12.28 7.34 -9.93
N LEU A 6 11.64 6.17 -9.96
CA LEU A 6 11.52 5.25 -8.80
C LEU A 6 12.89 4.78 -8.26
N ASN A 7 13.94 5.04 -9.01
CA ASN A 7 15.34 4.85 -8.66
C ASN A 7 15.95 5.99 -7.86
N THR A 8 15.15 6.94 -7.35
CA THR A 8 15.72 7.96 -6.49
C THR A 8 16.19 7.30 -5.19
N PRO A 9 17.48 7.42 -4.80
CA PRO A 9 18.01 6.81 -3.59
C PRO A 9 17.21 7.18 -2.34
N GLY A 10 16.51 8.32 -2.37
CA GLY A 10 15.66 8.82 -1.29
C GLY A 10 14.48 7.90 -0.89
N TRP A 11 13.82 7.20 -1.83
CA TRP A 11 12.75 6.24 -1.48
C TRP A 11 13.30 5.03 -0.73
N TRP A 12 14.57 4.71 -0.99
CA TRP A 12 15.26 3.52 -0.49
C TRP A 12 16.14 3.79 0.75
N GLY A 13 16.44 5.06 1.04
CA GLY A 13 17.52 5.43 1.94
C GLY A 13 18.93 5.07 1.41
N GLY A 14 19.10 4.96 0.08
CA GLY A 14 20.37 4.68 -0.61
C GLY A 14 20.22 3.83 -1.89
N GLU A 15 21.20 3.92 -2.82
CA GLU A 15 21.20 3.19 -4.11
C GLU A 15 21.29 1.66 -3.94
N ASP A 16 22.04 1.18 -2.95
CA ASP A 16 22.29 -0.26 -2.74
C ASP A 16 21.04 -1.09 -2.43
N ARG A 17 19.96 -0.44 -1.97
CA ARG A 17 18.71 -1.10 -1.57
C ARG A 17 17.74 -1.30 -2.74
N ALA A 18 18.03 -0.75 -3.92
CA ALA A 18 17.21 -0.92 -5.12
C ALA A 18 17.52 -2.23 -5.88
N SER A 19 18.75 -2.74 -5.80
CA SER A 19 19.17 -3.99 -6.47
C SER A 19 18.76 -5.23 -5.67
N GLY A 20 18.21 -6.25 -6.34
CA GLY A 20 17.84 -7.53 -5.70
C GLY A 20 16.61 -7.45 -4.78
N ARG A 21 15.79 -6.40 -4.93
CA ARG A 21 14.54 -6.27 -4.17
C ARG A 21 13.51 -7.32 -4.61
N PRO A 22 12.66 -7.84 -3.70
CA PRO A 22 11.58 -8.73 -4.09
C PRO A 22 10.49 -7.97 -4.86
N SER A 23 9.86 -8.66 -5.81
CA SER A 23 8.60 -8.24 -6.43
C SER A 23 7.40 -8.77 -5.64
N ILE A 24 6.18 -8.37 -6.01
CA ILE A 24 4.97 -8.95 -5.43
C ILE A 24 4.90 -10.47 -5.62
N LEU A 25 5.45 -10.98 -6.74
CA LEU A 25 5.51 -12.41 -7.03
C LEU A 25 6.47 -13.11 -6.07
N GLY A 26 7.62 -12.50 -5.77
CA GLY A 26 8.56 -13.00 -4.78
C GLY A 26 8.03 -12.94 -3.35
N LEU A 27 7.23 -11.93 -3.02
CA LEU A 27 6.53 -11.84 -1.72
C LEU A 27 5.42 -12.89 -1.59
N ILE A 28 4.81 -13.32 -2.69
CA ILE A 28 3.86 -14.45 -2.69
C ILE A 28 4.61 -15.77 -2.54
N ASP A 29 5.67 -15.96 -3.33
CA ASP A 29 6.48 -17.17 -3.36
C ASP A 29 7.11 -17.49 -2.00
N ASN A 30 7.61 -16.47 -1.29
CA ASN A 30 8.19 -16.64 0.05
C ASN A 30 7.15 -16.63 1.20
N GLY A 31 5.85 -16.59 0.87
CA GLY A 31 4.76 -16.62 1.83
C GLY A 31 4.52 -15.32 2.61
N THR A 32 5.16 -14.20 2.25
CA THR A 32 4.89 -12.91 2.94
C THR A 32 3.42 -12.51 2.85
N LEU A 33 2.77 -12.84 1.74
CA LEU A 33 1.33 -12.68 1.54
C LEU A 33 0.82 -13.80 0.62
N ASP A 34 -0.43 -14.18 0.76
CA ASP A 34 -1.04 -15.18 -0.13
C ASP A 34 -1.51 -14.55 -1.46
N LEU A 35 -1.83 -15.39 -2.44
CA LEU A 35 -2.28 -14.95 -3.77
C LEU A 35 -3.45 -13.98 -3.70
N ARG A 36 -4.42 -14.25 -2.82
CA ARG A 36 -5.62 -13.45 -2.66
C ARG A 36 -5.32 -12.07 -2.06
N THR A 37 -4.43 -11.97 -1.06
CA THR A 37 -3.93 -10.68 -0.58
C THR A 37 -3.19 -9.93 -1.68
N GLY A 38 -2.38 -10.63 -2.48
CA GLY A 38 -1.68 -10.06 -3.63
C GLY A 38 -2.65 -9.47 -4.66
N ALA A 39 -3.74 -10.18 -4.96
CA ALA A 39 -4.79 -9.73 -5.86
C ALA A 39 -5.54 -8.50 -5.32
N LEU A 40 -5.83 -8.47 -4.01
CA LEU A 40 -6.45 -7.33 -3.33
C LEU A 40 -5.57 -6.09 -3.40
N LEU A 41 -4.29 -6.20 -3.02
CA LEU A 41 -3.36 -5.07 -3.05
C LEU A 41 -3.11 -4.58 -4.48
N TRP A 42 -3.06 -5.49 -5.45
CA TRP A 42 -3.01 -5.12 -6.86
C TRP A 42 -4.25 -4.32 -7.26
N LEU A 43 -5.47 -4.81 -6.96
CA LEU A 43 -6.71 -4.09 -7.26
C LEU A 43 -6.69 -2.67 -6.68
N LEU A 44 -6.28 -2.52 -5.42
CA LEU A 44 -6.20 -1.21 -4.75
C LEU A 44 -5.28 -0.24 -5.49
N VAL A 45 -4.09 -0.69 -5.90
CA VAL A 45 -3.16 0.16 -6.67
C VAL A 45 -3.67 0.47 -8.07
N ASP A 46 -4.27 -0.50 -8.75
CA ASP A 46 -4.85 -0.31 -10.09
C ASP A 46 -5.97 0.75 -10.06
N ARG A 47 -6.71 0.81 -8.95
CA ARG A 47 -7.81 1.75 -8.70
C ARG A 47 -7.40 3.02 -7.94
N LYS A 48 -6.09 3.26 -7.83
CA LYS A 48 -5.50 4.43 -7.20
C LYS A 48 -5.87 4.63 -5.72
N SER A 49 -6.12 3.57 -4.95
CA SER A 49 -6.42 3.69 -3.51
C SER A 49 -5.16 4.06 -2.70
N SER A 50 -5.34 4.83 -1.62
CA SER A 50 -4.28 5.07 -0.63
C SER A 50 -3.97 3.79 0.16
N ILE A 51 -2.68 3.58 0.46
CA ILE A 51 -2.18 2.43 1.23
C ILE A 51 -1.15 2.92 2.26
N LEU A 52 -1.40 2.60 3.53
CA LEU A 52 -0.49 2.79 4.65
C LEU A 52 0.10 1.45 5.09
N ALA A 53 1.35 1.16 4.72
CA ALA A 53 2.06 -0.01 5.23
C ALA A 53 2.55 0.27 6.67
N ALA A 54 2.11 -0.52 7.63
CA ALA A 54 2.35 -0.31 9.04
C ALA A 54 3.00 -1.55 9.68
N ALA A 55 3.93 -1.33 10.60
CA ALA A 55 4.50 -2.41 11.42
C ALA A 55 5.04 -1.83 12.72
N GLY A 56 5.01 -2.60 13.80
CA GLY A 56 5.69 -2.24 15.05
C GLY A 56 7.21 -2.05 14.85
N PRO A 57 7.95 -3.13 14.49
CA PRO A 57 9.40 -3.06 14.37
C PRO A 57 9.88 -2.38 13.07
N GLN A 58 11.11 -1.87 13.09
CA GLN A 58 11.86 -1.53 11.88
C GLN A 58 12.20 -2.80 11.09
N LEU A 59 12.47 -2.65 9.79
CA LEU A 59 12.87 -3.76 8.89
C LEU A 59 11.83 -4.89 8.70
N ALA A 60 10.58 -4.66 9.11
CA ALA A 60 9.46 -5.56 8.89
C ALA A 60 9.06 -5.73 7.41
N GLY A 61 9.61 -4.89 6.51
CA GLY A 61 9.35 -4.98 5.07
C GLY A 61 8.30 -3.99 4.54
N LYS A 62 7.92 -2.94 5.29
CA LYS A 62 6.94 -1.92 4.87
C LYS A 62 7.27 -1.31 3.49
N THR A 63 8.46 -0.74 3.37
CA THR A 63 8.94 -0.13 2.11
C THR A 63 9.08 -1.18 1.01
N THR A 64 9.56 -2.38 1.36
CA THR A 64 9.67 -3.50 0.43
C THR A 64 8.32 -3.87 -0.20
N LEU A 65 7.27 -3.98 0.62
CA LEU A 65 5.91 -4.23 0.16
C LEU A 65 5.42 -3.11 -0.77
N LEU A 66 5.51 -1.86 -0.33
CA LEU A 66 5.03 -0.73 -1.14
C LEU A 66 5.77 -0.64 -2.48
N THR A 67 7.08 -0.91 -2.52
CA THR A 67 7.80 -0.93 -3.79
C THR A 67 7.36 -2.09 -4.69
N ALA A 68 7.13 -3.27 -4.14
CA ALA A 68 6.58 -4.39 -4.92
C ALA A 68 5.22 -4.04 -5.54
N LEU A 69 4.40 -3.23 -4.86
CA LEU A 69 3.12 -2.74 -5.40
C LEU A 69 3.30 -1.68 -6.49
N LEU A 70 4.34 -0.85 -6.42
CA LEU A 70 4.65 0.16 -7.44
C LEU A 70 4.91 -0.46 -8.83
N ASP A 71 5.38 -1.71 -8.88
CA ASP A 71 5.59 -2.44 -10.14
C ASP A 71 4.27 -2.78 -10.84
N LEU A 72 3.19 -2.93 -10.08
CA LEU A 72 1.86 -3.24 -10.60
C LEU A 72 1.10 -1.98 -11.04
N MET A 73 1.57 -0.80 -10.64
CA MET A 73 0.88 0.46 -10.84
C MET A 73 0.63 0.78 -12.32
N PRO A 74 -0.56 1.28 -12.70
CA PRO A 74 -0.81 1.77 -14.04
C PRO A 74 0.24 2.80 -14.49
N PRO A 75 0.76 2.70 -15.73
CA PRO A 75 1.76 3.64 -16.24
C PRO A 75 1.23 5.06 -16.42
N ALA A 76 -0.10 5.23 -16.46
CA ALA A 76 -0.76 6.53 -16.49
C ALA A 76 -0.60 7.31 -15.17
N TYR A 77 -0.35 6.61 -14.05
CA TYR A 77 -0.17 7.29 -12.77
C TYR A 77 1.25 7.86 -12.64
N ARG A 78 1.31 9.15 -12.34
CA ARG A 78 2.51 9.85 -11.92
C ARG A 78 2.78 9.58 -10.44
N LYS A 79 4.06 9.52 -10.09
CA LYS A 79 4.55 9.41 -8.72
C LYS A 79 5.27 10.68 -8.31
N ILE A 80 5.05 11.14 -7.09
CA ILE A 80 5.77 12.26 -6.48
C ILE A 80 6.26 11.83 -5.11
N LEU A 81 7.59 11.79 -4.92
CA LEU A 81 8.20 11.52 -3.63
C LEU A 81 8.24 12.78 -2.78
N THR A 82 7.67 12.73 -1.57
CA THR A 82 7.70 13.85 -0.63
C THR A 82 9.10 14.04 -0.03
N LEU A 83 9.45 15.28 0.31
CA LEU A 83 10.76 15.66 0.84
C LEU A 83 10.83 15.75 2.39
N GLY A 84 9.97 15.01 3.08
CA GLY A 84 9.92 14.99 4.55
C GLY A 84 9.67 16.38 5.13
N ARG A 85 10.53 16.82 6.06
CA ARG A 85 10.41 18.15 6.72
C ARG A 85 10.58 19.33 5.77
N GLN A 86 11.19 19.13 4.60
CA GLN A 86 11.39 20.19 3.60
C GLN A 86 10.27 20.24 2.56
N GLU A 87 9.28 19.35 2.65
CA GLU A 87 8.19 19.32 1.68
C GLU A 87 7.36 20.62 1.72
N ASP A 88 7.22 21.25 0.56
CA ASP A 88 6.52 22.53 0.40
C ASP A 88 5.17 22.39 -0.33
N PHE A 89 4.86 21.18 -0.83
CA PHE A 89 3.65 20.83 -1.58
C PHE A 89 3.44 21.70 -2.83
N SER A 90 4.52 22.27 -3.38
CA SER A 90 4.45 23.12 -4.58
C SER A 90 3.89 22.40 -5.81
N PHE A 91 4.00 21.06 -5.85
CA PHE A 91 3.44 20.23 -6.90
C PHE A 91 1.91 20.32 -7.01
N LEU A 92 1.19 20.73 -5.95
CA LEU A 92 -0.27 20.89 -5.97
C LEU A 92 -0.74 21.93 -7.01
N LYS A 93 0.14 22.80 -7.49
CA LYS A 93 -0.19 23.81 -8.51
C LYS A 93 -0.35 23.22 -9.91
N ASP A 94 0.38 22.14 -10.21
CA ASP A 94 0.54 21.63 -11.58
C ASP A 94 0.17 20.15 -11.71
N ALA A 95 0.23 19.36 -10.64
CA ALA A 95 -0.05 17.93 -10.68
C ALA A 95 -1.55 17.66 -10.69
N MET A 96 -2.01 16.80 -11.59
CA MET A 96 -3.41 16.38 -11.64
C MET A 96 -3.69 15.36 -10.53
N PRO A 97 -4.61 15.64 -9.58
CA PRO A 97 -4.91 14.75 -8.47
C PRO A 97 -5.24 13.34 -8.95
N GLU A 98 -6.13 13.21 -9.93
CA GLU A 98 -6.66 11.96 -10.50
C GLU A 98 -5.57 11.01 -11.03
N GLU A 99 -4.42 11.53 -11.44
CA GLU A 99 -3.31 10.76 -12.01
C GLU A 99 -2.10 10.69 -11.07
N THR A 100 -2.14 11.27 -9.87
CA THR A 100 -0.94 11.40 -9.03
C THR A 100 -1.01 10.57 -7.74
N TYR A 101 0.00 9.74 -7.54
CA TYR A 101 0.35 9.10 -6.28
C TYR A 101 1.45 9.88 -5.54
N LEU A 102 1.22 10.13 -4.25
CA LEU A 102 2.18 10.71 -3.32
C LEU A 102 2.91 9.57 -2.60
N LEU A 103 4.22 9.52 -2.73
CA LEU A 103 5.06 8.55 -2.05
C LEU A 103 5.64 9.20 -0.80
N VAL A 104 5.25 8.68 0.36
CA VAL A 104 5.69 9.18 1.67
C VAL A 104 6.57 8.13 2.30
N ALA A 105 7.87 8.44 2.43
CA ALA A 105 8.85 7.48 2.94
C ALA A 105 8.42 6.91 4.30
N GLU A 106 8.03 7.80 5.22
CA GLU A 106 7.44 7.43 6.50
C GLU A 106 6.67 8.61 7.10
N LEU A 107 5.56 8.30 7.78
CA LEU A 107 4.79 9.21 8.63
C LEU A 107 5.29 9.08 10.07
N SER A 108 6.33 9.83 10.43
CA SER A 108 6.87 9.91 11.81
C SER A 108 7.80 11.12 11.98
N ASP A 109 8.14 11.47 13.22
CA ASP A 109 9.07 12.55 13.54
C ASP A 109 10.54 12.13 13.63
N HIS A 110 10.84 10.85 13.41
CA HIS A 110 12.12 10.24 13.75
C HIS A 110 13.32 10.80 12.97
N THR A 111 13.11 11.23 11.73
CA THR A 111 14.18 11.79 10.88
C THR A 111 13.69 12.97 10.04
N PRO A 112 14.59 13.84 9.54
CA PRO A 112 14.21 14.91 8.62
C PRO A 112 13.65 14.45 7.27
N ALA A 113 13.97 13.22 6.84
CA ALA A 113 13.46 12.65 5.60
C ALA A 113 11.98 12.23 5.71
N TYR A 114 11.42 12.23 6.92
CA TYR A 114 10.06 11.80 7.20
C TYR A 114 9.11 12.98 7.36
N LEU A 115 7.83 12.71 7.08
CA LEU A 115 6.78 13.71 7.01
C LEU A 115 5.94 13.65 8.29
N TRP A 116 5.87 14.74 9.04
CA TRP A 116 5.15 14.80 10.32
C TRP A 116 4.52 16.17 10.61
N GLY A 117 3.67 16.24 11.64
CA GLY A 117 3.03 17.47 12.10
C GLY A 117 2.20 18.15 11.01
N ASP A 118 2.39 19.47 10.82
CA ASP A 118 1.61 20.26 9.86
C ASP A 118 1.79 19.80 8.40
N ALA A 119 2.91 19.16 8.05
CA ALA A 119 3.07 18.59 6.73
C ALA A 119 2.10 17.42 6.49
N VAL A 120 1.78 16.63 7.53
CA VAL A 120 0.77 15.55 7.42
C VAL A 120 -0.62 16.16 7.24
N LYS A 121 -0.94 17.29 7.88
CA LYS A 121 -2.22 17.99 7.63
C LYS A 121 -2.36 18.38 6.17
N LYS A 122 -1.32 19.02 5.60
CA LYS A 122 -1.29 19.38 4.18
C LYS A 122 -1.36 18.16 3.25
N LEU A 123 -0.74 17.03 3.65
CA LEU A 123 -0.90 15.77 2.94
C LEU A 123 -2.36 15.33 2.91
N PHE A 124 -3.06 15.36 4.05
CA PHE A 124 -4.48 15.00 4.11
C PHE A 124 -5.38 15.97 3.35
N ASP A 125 -5.06 17.27 3.33
CA ASP A 125 -5.73 18.24 2.46
C ASP A 125 -5.53 17.87 0.97
N ALA A 126 -4.34 17.42 0.59
CA ALA A 126 -4.11 16.91 -0.77
C ALA A 126 -4.91 15.63 -1.05
N LEU A 127 -5.03 14.71 -0.08
CA LEU A 127 -5.85 13.51 -0.28
C LEU A 127 -7.33 13.86 -0.48
N ASP A 128 -7.84 14.86 0.22
CA ASP A 128 -9.20 15.40 0.03
C ASP A 128 -9.42 16.01 -1.37
N MET A 129 -8.34 16.51 -2.00
CA MET A 129 -8.38 16.98 -3.40
C MET A 129 -8.37 15.84 -4.43
N GLY A 130 -8.27 14.57 -4.02
CA GLY A 130 -8.28 13.40 -4.89
C GLY A 130 -6.91 12.80 -5.21
N TYR A 131 -5.84 13.27 -4.57
CA TYR A 131 -4.56 12.57 -4.58
C TYR A 131 -4.65 11.29 -3.74
N SER A 132 -3.78 10.33 -4.03
CA SER A 132 -3.66 9.10 -3.21
C SER A 132 -2.24 8.93 -2.73
N MET A 133 -2.04 8.22 -1.63
CA MET A 133 -0.70 8.02 -1.07
C MET A 133 -0.30 6.55 -0.96
N LEU A 134 0.99 6.29 -1.10
CA LEU A 134 1.64 5.12 -0.52
C LEU A 134 2.58 5.61 0.58
N ALA A 135 2.32 5.19 1.81
CA ALA A 135 3.05 5.68 2.98
C ALA A 135 3.44 4.54 3.92
N THR A 136 4.53 4.71 4.67
CA THR A 136 4.86 3.79 5.77
C THR A 136 4.66 4.43 7.14
N MET A 137 4.40 3.62 8.17
CA MET A 137 4.30 4.10 9.56
C MET A 137 4.75 3.03 10.56
N HIS A 138 5.24 3.47 11.72
CA HIS A 138 5.47 2.62 12.89
C HIS A 138 4.22 2.43 13.74
N ALA A 139 3.34 1.53 13.30
CA ALA A 139 2.16 1.12 14.04
C ALA A 139 1.91 -0.37 13.86
N ASP A 140 1.74 -1.09 14.97
CA ASP A 140 1.44 -2.52 15.02
C ASP A 140 -0.04 -2.82 14.76
N THR A 141 -0.94 -1.85 14.92
CA THR A 141 -2.37 -2.00 14.66
C THR A 141 -2.93 -0.79 13.89
N PRO A 142 -4.04 -0.93 13.15
CA PRO A 142 -4.68 0.20 12.48
C PRO A 142 -5.20 1.24 13.48
N GLU A 143 -5.70 0.82 14.64
CA GLU A 143 -6.17 1.70 15.71
C GLU A 143 -5.05 2.62 16.19
N LYS A 144 -3.85 2.08 16.39
CA LYS A 144 -2.67 2.87 16.76
C LYS A 144 -2.23 3.82 15.66
N ALA A 145 -2.26 3.39 14.40
CA ALA A 145 -1.96 4.26 13.26
C ALA A 145 -2.90 5.47 13.24
N LEU A 146 -4.21 5.25 13.38
CA LEU A 146 -5.19 6.33 13.46
C LEU A 146 -5.03 7.19 14.72
N ALA A 147 -4.69 6.59 15.87
CA ALA A 147 -4.44 7.34 17.10
C ALA A 147 -3.24 8.30 16.96
N LEU A 148 -2.17 7.88 16.31
CA LEU A 148 -1.01 8.73 16.03
C LEU A 148 -1.36 9.90 15.10
N LEU A 149 -2.19 9.66 14.07
CA LEU A 149 -2.65 10.71 13.17
C LEU A 149 -3.57 11.74 13.87
N ARG A 150 -4.36 11.31 14.86
CA ARG A 150 -5.20 12.21 15.67
C ARG A 150 -4.42 13.01 16.70
N ALA A 151 -3.31 12.46 17.19
CA ALA A 151 -2.55 13.04 18.28
C ALA A 151 -1.79 14.32 17.86
N HIS A 152 -1.40 15.12 18.85
CA HIS A 152 -0.42 16.19 18.65
C HIS A 152 0.89 15.60 18.12
N PRO A 153 1.58 16.22 17.14
CA PRO A 153 1.28 17.51 16.50
C PRO A 153 0.41 17.41 15.22
N VAL A 154 -0.08 16.22 14.86
CA VAL A 154 -0.68 15.95 13.55
C VAL A 154 -2.16 16.37 13.48
N PHE A 155 -3.00 15.99 14.44
CA PHE A 155 -4.40 16.41 14.54
C PHE A 155 -5.27 16.22 13.28
N ILE A 156 -5.19 15.06 12.60
CA ILE A 156 -6.15 14.76 11.52
C ILE A 156 -7.55 14.52 12.12
N PRO A 157 -8.60 15.21 11.65
CA PRO A 157 -9.96 15.01 12.11
C PRO A 157 -10.53 13.68 11.63
N ASP A 158 -11.47 13.10 12.38
CA ASP A 158 -12.12 11.82 12.03
C ASP A 158 -12.75 11.83 10.63
N SER A 159 -13.29 12.97 10.19
CA SER A 159 -13.85 13.12 8.85
C SER A 159 -12.84 12.86 7.73
N GLN A 160 -11.54 13.07 7.96
CA GLN A 160 -10.49 12.89 6.96
C GLN A 160 -9.75 11.54 7.08
N LEU A 161 -9.89 10.79 8.19
CA LEU A 161 -9.10 9.56 8.39
C LEU A 161 -9.36 8.47 7.36
N HIS A 162 -10.52 8.47 6.71
CA HIS A 162 -10.85 7.54 5.64
C HIS A 162 -9.92 7.70 4.40
N PHE A 163 -9.26 8.85 4.24
CA PHE A 163 -8.26 9.06 3.18
C PHE A 163 -6.99 8.21 3.33
N VAL A 164 -6.79 7.57 4.49
CA VAL A 164 -5.79 6.51 4.65
C VAL A 164 -6.03 5.36 3.67
N GLY A 165 -7.29 5.12 3.26
CA GLY A 165 -7.67 4.05 2.36
C GLY A 165 -7.61 2.71 3.08
N VAL A 166 -6.45 2.04 3.01
CA VAL A 166 -6.19 0.81 3.76
C VAL A 166 -4.91 0.89 4.59
N VAL A 167 -4.92 0.24 5.75
CA VAL A 167 -3.73 -0.05 6.55
C VAL A 167 -3.35 -1.51 6.33
N VAL A 168 -2.11 -1.74 5.89
CA VAL A 168 -1.54 -3.08 5.70
C VAL A 168 -0.53 -3.32 6.81
N ASN A 169 -0.87 -4.16 7.78
CA ASN A 169 0.00 -4.48 8.90
C ASN A 169 0.95 -5.62 8.54
N LEU A 170 2.26 -5.41 8.77
CA LEU A 170 3.28 -6.45 8.65
C LEU A 170 3.82 -6.84 10.02
N VAL A 171 4.10 -8.13 10.18
CA VAL A 171 4.74 -8.70 11.36
C VAL A 171 6.00 -9.46 10.98
N LEU A 172 6.96 -9.47 11.91
CA LEU A 172 8.13 -10.34 11.87
C LEU A 172 7.83 -11.52 12.79
N THR A 173 7.85 -12.72 12.24
CA THR A 173 7.68 -13.98 12.97
C THR A 173 8.91 -14.86 12.82
N TYR A 174 9.07 -15.81 13.72
CA TYR A 174 10.11 -16.83 13.63
C TYR A 174 9.45 -18.13 13.15
N GLY A 175 9.85 -18.59 11.96
CA GLY A 175 9.61 -19.97 11.56
C GLY A 175 10.53 -20.93 12.31
N GLU A 176 10.50 -22.22 11.96
CA GLU A 176 11.33 -23.23 12.63
C GLU A 176 12.84 -22.91 12.56
N HIS A 177 13.29 -22.24 11.48
CA HIS A 177 14.71 -21.96 11.26
C HIS A 177 15.03 -20.55 10.74
N GLU A 178 14.05 -19.75 10.34
CA GLU A 178 14.28 -18.44 9.71
C GLU A 178 13.28 -17.36 10.13
N LEU A 179 13.72 -16.10 10.03
CA LEU A 179 12.89 -14.92 10.23
C LEU A 179 11.94 -14.75 9.03
N MET A 180 10.65 -14.93 9.24
CA MET A 180 9.62 -14.75 8.21
C MET A 180 8.92 -13.41 8.40
N ARG A 181 8.57 -12.78 7.27
CA ARG A 181 7.69 -11.61 7.23
C ARG A 181 6.31 -12.08 6.82
N ARG A 182 5.26 -11.55 7.43
CA ARG A 182 3.86 -11.82 7.03
C ARG A 182 3.05 -10.54 7.01
N VAL A 183 2.18 -10.39 6.03
CA VAL A 183 1.05 -9.46 6.12
C VAL A 183 0.07 -10.08 7.10
N SER A 184 -0.07 -9.46 8.28
CA SER A 184 -0.94 -10.00 9.32
C SER A 184 -2.39 -9.57 9.15
N ARG A 185 -2.61 -8.36 8.64
CA ARG A 185 -3.94 -7.76 8.52
C ARG A 185 -3.97 -6.74 7.39
N VAL A 186 -5.09 -6.68 6.68
CA VAL A 186 -5.42 -5.56 5.79
C VAL A 186 -6.74 -4.98 6.27
N THR A 187 -6.72 -3.71 6.70
CA THR A 187 -7.88 -3.02 7.26
C THR A 187 -8.22 -1.80 6.43
N LEU A 188 -9.43 -1.75 5.87
CA LEU A 188 -9.98 -0.58 5.21
C LEU A 188 -10.49 0.41 6.26
N ILE A 189 -10.18 1.70 6.05
CA ILE A 189 -10.66 2.80 6.90
C ILE A 189 -11.85 3.47 6.21
N ALA A 190 -13.06 3.09 6.60
CA ALA A 190 -14.29 3.63 6.03
C ALA A 190 -14.64 4.99 6.66
N PRO A 191 -15.51 5.80 6.02
CA PRO A 191 -16.02 7.04 6.62
C PRO A 191 -16.58 6.82 8.04
N GLY A 192 -16.40 7.80 8.93
CA GLY A 192 -16.69 7.60 10.36
C GLY A 192 -15.59 6.82 11.10
N PRO A 193 -14.34 6.93 10.61
CA PRO A 193 -13.20 6.01 10.77
C PRO A 193 -13.54 4.57 11.16
N SER A 194 -14.49 3.95 10.48
CA SER A 194 -14.86 2.57 10.77
C SER A 194 -13.81 1.61 10.21
N LEU A 195 -13.39 0.64 11.02
CA LEU A 195 -12.37 -0.33 10.66
C LEU A 195 -13.04 -1.56 10.05
N VAL A 196 -12.82 -1.77 8.75
CA VAL A 196 -13.33 -2.91 8.01
C VAL A 196 -12.17 -3.85 7.73
N GLN A 197 -12.14 -5.00 8.41
CA GLN A 197 -11.09 -6.00 8.25
C GLN A 197 -11.34 -6.81 6.97
N LEU A 198 -10.40 -6.73 6.03
CA LEU A 198 -10.47 -7.44 4.74
C LEU A 198 -9.65 -8.73 4.74
N VAL A 199 -8.50 -8.72 5.44
CA VAL A 199 -7.57 -9.86 5.52
C VAL A 199 -7.11 -10.01 6.96
N ASP A 200 -7.00 -11.25 7.43
CA ASP A 200 -6.52 -11.61 8.75
C ASP A 200 -5.71 -12.91 8.71
N TRP A 201 -4.55 -12.91 9.37
CA TRP A 201 -3.67 -14.06 9.47
C TRP A 201 -3.66 -14.62 10.90
N ASP A 202 -3.89 -15.92 11.02
CA ASP A 202 -3.79 -16.65 12.29
C ASP A 202 -2.35 -17.17 12.49
N PRO A 203 -1.58 -16.64 13.45
CA PRO A 203 -0.23 -17.11 13.74
C PRO A 203 -0.15 -18.56 14.23
N GLN A 204 -1.22 -19.11 14.79
CA GLN A 204 -1.22 -20.48 15.32
C GLN A 204 -1.36 -21.52 14.22
N GLN A 205 -2.14 -21.20 13.18
CA GLN A 205 -2.41 -22.07 12.05
C GLN A 205 -1.57 -21.74 10.80
N ASP A 206 -0.84 -20.61 10.85
CA ASP A 206 -0.17 -20.00 9.69
C ASP A 206 -1.09 -19.91 8.46
N SER A 207 -2.34 -19.51 8.70
CA SER A 207 -3.39 -19.45 7.68
C SER A 207 -3.90 -18.02 7.52
N VAL A 208 -4.25 -17.65 6.29
CA VAL A 208 -4.82 -16.36 5.95
C VAL A 208 -6.30 -16.54 5.65
N SER A 209 -7.12 -15.66 6.21
CA SER A 209 -8.56 -15.55 5.95
C SER A 209 -8.88 -14.23 5.29
N HIS A 210 -9.88 -14.23 4.41
CA HIS A 210 -10.35 -13.07 3.66
C HIS A 210 -11.81 -12.87 3.95
N SER A 211 -12.22 -11.62 4.20
CA SER A 211 -13.63 -11.31 4.38
C SER A 211 -14.36 -11.37 3.04
N ASP A 212 -15.47 -12.11 3.02
CA ASP A 212 -16.43 -12.22 1.92
C ASP A 212 -17.81 -11.66 2.31
N ASP A 213 -17.93 -11.07 3.50
CA ASP A 213 -19.21 -10.58 4.01
C ASP A 213 -19.69 -9.36 3.18
N PRO A 214 -21.02 -9.21 2.96
CA PRO A 214 -21.55 -8.15 2.11
C PRO A 214 -21.18 -6.72 2.56
N ALA A 215 -20.98 -6.48 3.85
CA ALA A 215 -20.62 -5.15 4.35
C ALA A 215 -19.16 -4.83 4.02
N SER A 216 -18.25 -5.77 4.23
CA SER A 216 -16.83 -5.64 3.87
C SER A 216 -16.64 -5.49 2.35
N MET A 217 -17.32 -6.32 1.57
CA MET A 217 -17.27 -6.23 0.10
C MET A 217 -17.91 -4.95 -0.42
N GLY A 218 -19.00 -4.47 0.20
CA GLY A 218 -19.60 -3.18 -0.11
C GLY A 218 -18.67 -2.00 0.18
N ALA A 219 -17.95 -2.03 1.30
CA ALA A 219 -16.97 -1.01 1.65
C ALA A 219 -15.77 -1.02 0.69
N LEU A 220 -15.25 -2.21 0.34
CA LEU A 220 -14.19 -2.36 -0.65
C LEU A 220 -14.63 -1.82 -2.03
N ALA A 221 -15.81 -2.22 -2.49
CA ALA A 221 -16.39 -1.75 -3.77
C ALA A 221 -16.50 -0.22 -3.83
N ALA A 222 -16.95 0.40 -2.74
CA ALA A 222 -17.03 1.85 -2.61
C ALA A 222 -15.64 2.49 -2.68
N LEU A 223 -14.65 1.95 -1.96
CA LEU A 223 -13.28 2.46 -1.96
C LEU A 223 -12.66 2.41 -3.35
N VAL A 224 -12.82 1.31 -4.09
CA VAL A 224 -12.22 1.14 -5.42
C VAL A 224 -13.08 1.71 -6.55
N GLY A 225 -14.24 2.27 -6.24
CA GLY A 225 -15.19 2.82 -7.21
C GLY A 225 -15.64 1.79 -8.25
N MET A 226 -15.98 0.57 -7.80
CA MET A 226 -16.49 -0.52 -8.64
C MET A 226 -17.89 -0.96 -8.18
N ALA A 227 -18.66 -1.60 -9.06
CA ALA A 227 -19.88 -2.27 -8.63
C ALA A 227 -19.52 -3.49 -7.77
N ALA A 228 -20.25 -3.71 -6.66
CA ALA A 228 -19.94 -4.78 -5.71
C ALA A 228 -19.90 -6.18 -6.34
N GLN A 229 -20.78 -6.43 -7.31
CA GLN A 229 -20.83 -7.69 -8.06
C GLN A 229 -19.57 -7.96 -8.91
N ASP A 230 -18.84 -6.91 -9.30
CA ASP A 230 -17.66 -7.03 -10.16
C ASP A 230 -16.36 -7.17 -9.35
N VAL A 231 -16.37 -6.78 -8.07
CA VAL A 231 -15.18 -6.83 -7.21
C VAL A 231 -14.65 -8.24 -7.09
N GLU A 232 -15.51 -9.21 -6.79
CA GLU A 232 -15.09 -10.60 -6.60
C GLU A 232 -14.46 -11.18 -7.87
N SER A 233 -15.13 -11.04 -9.02
CA SER A 233 -14.57 -11.49 -10.31
C SER A 233 -13.25 -10.79 -10.65
N SER A 234 -13.11 -9.51 -10.28
CA SER A 234 -11.89 -8.72 -10.47
C SER A 234 -10.73 -9.24 -9.62
N LEU A 235 -11.01 -9.69 -8.39
CA LEU A 235 -10.05 -10.32 -7.49
C LEU A 235 -9.66 -11.71 -7.98
N GLU A 236 -10.62 -12.56 -8.33
CA GLU A 236 -10.38 -13.92 -8.87
C GLU A 236 -9.47 -13.88 -10.10
N LYS A 237 -9.76 -13.01 -11.08
CA LYS A 237 -8.94 -12.89 -12.29
C LYS A 237 -7.49 -12.45 -12.00
N ARG A 238 -7.30 -11.57 -11.01
CA ARG A 238 -5.95 -11.14 -10.59
C ARG A 238 -5.23 -12.25 -9.84
N GLU A 239 -5.95 -12.98 -9.00
CA GLU A 239 -5.43 -14.12 -8.26
C GLU A 239 -4.95 -15.22 -9.21
N ASP A 240 -5.76 -15.58 -10.21
CA ASP A 240 -5.39 -16.54 -11.25
C ASP A 240 -4.16 -16.08 -12.05
N ALA A 241 -4.11 -14.81 -12.43
CA ALA A 241 -2.97 -14.24 -13.14
C ALA A 241 -1.68 -14.29 -12.31
N LEU A 242 -1.76 -14.00 -11.01
CA LEU A 242 -0.62 -14.12 -10.08
C LEU A 242 -0.21 -15.59 -9.93
N ARG A 243 -1.17 -16.50 -9.74
CA ARG A 243 -0.95 -17.94 -9.56
C ARG A 243 -0.21 -18.53 -10.76
N ASP A 244 -0.69 -18.23 -11.96
CA ASP A 244 -0.09 -18.65 -13.22
C ASP A 244 1.33 -18.11 -13.39
N ARG A 245 1.57 -16.84 -13.01
CA ARG A 245 2.90 -16.23 -13.14
C ARG A 245 3.89 -16.85 -12.17
N VAL A 246 3.51 -17.02 -10.90
CA VAL A 246 4.35 -17.66 -9.87
C VAL A 246 4.70 -19.09 -10.28
N ALA A 247 3.71 -19.88 -10.74
CA ALA A 247 3.94 -21.26 -11.18
C ALA A 247 4.89 -21.38 -12.39
N LYS A 248 4.90 -20.39 -13.30
CA LYS A 248 5.82 -20.35 -14.45
C LYS A 248 7.25 -19.95 -14.09
N GLY A 249 7.48 -19.40 -12.88
CA GLY A 249 8.77 -18.85 -12.46
C GLY A 249 9.11 -17.52 -13.14
N GLY A 250 10.18 -16.85 -12.68
CA GLY A 250 10.48 -15.46 -13.04
C GLY A 250 9.71 -14.50 -12.14
N LEU A 251 10.32 -14.21 -10.99
CA LEU A 251 9.73 -13.45 -9.89
C LEU A 251 10.35 -12.05 -9.79
N GLU A 252 10.96 -11.57 -10.87
CA GLU A 252 11.62 -10.26 -10.88
C GLU A 252 10.60 -9.12 -10.94
N PRO A 253 10.94 -7.90 -10.49
CA PRO A 253 10.07 -6.73 -10.62
C PRO A 253 9.53 -6.51 -12.05
N SER A 254 10.37 -6.74 -13.06
CA SER A 254 9.97 -6.61 -14.47
C SER A 254 8.90 -7.63 -14.91
N ASP A 255 8.84 -8.77 -14.24
CA ASP A 255 7.83 -9.81 -14.49
C ASP A 255 6.48 -9.42 -13.92
N ALA A 256 6.46 -8.83 -12.73
CA ALA A 256 5.25 -8.27 -12.12
C ALA A 256 4.68 -7.12 -12.97
N ALA A 257 5.54 -6.20 -13.44
CA ALA A 257 5.11 -5.10 -14.31
C ALA A 257 4.49 -5.60 -15.62
N ARG A 258 5.12 -6.59 -16.27
CA ARG A 258 4.62 -7.19 -17.51
C ARG A 258 3.31 -7.94 -17.30
N LEU A 259 3.16 -8.66 -16.18
CA LEU A 259 1.91 -9.30 -15.78
C LEU A 259 0.79 -8.27 -15.71
N ALA A 260 1.04 -7.16 -15.01
CA ALA A 260 0.04 -6.11 -14.82
C ALA A 260 -0.36 -5.42 -16.13
N GLU A 261 0.60 -5.15 -17.01
CA GLU A 261 0.34 -4.61 -18.35
C GLU A 261 -0.50 -5.57 -19.21
N THR A 262 -0.16 -6.86 -19.19
CA THR A 262 -0.89 -7.89 -19.96
C THR A 262 -2.33 -8.02 -19.46
N TYR A 263 -2.52 -8.07 -18.15
CA TYR A 263 -3.84 -8.11 -17.53
C TYR A 263 -4.69 -6.91 -17.93
N ARG A 264 -4.14 -5.69 -17.86
CA ARG A 264 -4.85 -4.47 -18.25
C ARG A 264 -5.26 -4.50 -19.72
N ARG A 265 -4.37 -4.91 -20.63
CA ARG A 265 -4.70 -5.03 -22.06
C ARG A 265 -5.83 -6.02 -22.34
N ALA A 266 -5.90 -7.11 -21.57
CA ALA A 266 -6.93 -8.13 -21.75
C ALA A 266 -8.31 -7.72 -21.17
N ASN A 267 -8.36 -6.69 -20.33
CA ASN A 267 -9.58 -6.26 -19.63
C ASN A 267 -9.89 -4.75 -19.85
N ALA A 268 -9.31 -4.15 -20.89
CA ALA A 268 -9.54 -2.75 -21.30
C ALA A 268 -10.80 -2.58 -22.15
#